data_AF-A0A0F8WRV8-F1
#
_entry.id   AF-A0A0F8WRV8-F1
#
_cell.length_a   1.000
_cell.length_b   1.000
_cell.length_c   1.000
_cell.angle_alpha   90.00
_cell.angle_beta   90.00
_cell.angle_gamma   90.00
#
_symmetry.space_group_name_H-M   'P 1'
#
loop_
_entity.id
_entity.type
_entity.pdbx_description
1 polymer ?
#
loop_
_entity_poly.entity_id
_entity_poly.type
_entity_poly.pdbx_seq_one_letter_code
_entity_poly.pdbx_strand_id
1 'polypeptide(L)' 'MKSHRGKLVGLKRSPYEEEVYDSDLEKYYMVELEGMPGIKSWTKRHNIKIPYRFLFVKRNYIPDFLVEFVDGSKEIHETK' A
#
# COMPACT_ATOMS: atom_id res chain seq x y z
N MET A 1 5.89 -22.87 -4.35
CA MET A 1 5.40 -21.60 -4.94
C MET A 1 6.53 -20.59 -4.89
N LYS A 2 6.92 -19.98 -6.01
CA LYS A 2 7.87 -18.86 -5.98
C LYS A 2 7.12 -17.64 -5.45
N SER A 3 7.58 -17.01 -4.37
CA SER A 3 7.03 -15.71 -3.97
C SER A 3 7.58 -14.66 -4.94
N HIS A 4 6.71 -14.04 -5.71
CA HIS A 4 7.08 -12.93 -6.59
C HIS A 4 7.18 -11.65 -5.76
N ARG A 5 8.37 -11.46 -5.15
CA ARG A 5 8.74 -10.22 -4.48
C ARG A 5 9.64 -9.40 -5.39
N GLY A 6 9.57 -8.09 -5.28
CA GLY A 6 10.41 -7.20 -6.07
C GLY A 6 10.17 -5.75 -5.74
N LYS A 7 10.60 -4.87 -6.64
CA LYS A 7 10.52 -3.42 -6.48
C LYS A 7 10.03 -2.77 -7.77
N LEU A 8 9.10 -1.84 -7.67
CA LEU A 8 8.78 -0.89 -8.74
C LEU A 8 9.53 0.41 -8.49
N VAL A 9 10.02 1.02 -9.57
CA VAL A 9 10.82 2.25 -9.55
C VAL A 9 10.25 3.25 -10.54
N GLY A 10 10.62 4.53 -10.41
CA GLY A 10 10.11 5.60 -11.28
C GLY A 10 8.64 5.97 -10.99
N LEU A 11 8.17 5.68 -9.77
CA LEU A 11 6.82 5.98 -9.31
C LEU A 11 6.72 7.48 -9.01
N LYS A 12 5.84 8.18 -9.72
CA LYS A 12 5.63 9.63 -9.57
C LYS A 12 4.65 9.95 -8.45
N ARG A 13 3.74 9.04 -8.12
CA ARG A 13 2.73 9.22 -7.07
C ARG A 13 3.10 8.59 -5.74
N SER A 14 4.18 7.82 -5.69
CA SER A 14 4.81 7.45 -4.42
C SER A 14 5.71 8.60 -3.91
N PRO A 15 5.69 8.91 -2.60
CA PRO A 15 6.61 9.88 -1.99
C PRO A 15 8.09 9.49 -2.10
N TYR A 16 8.40 8.28 -2.53
CA TYR A 16 9.74 7.71 -2.45
C TYR A 16 10.30 7.22 -3.79
N GLU A 17 9.62 7.49 -4.90
CA GLU A 17 9.99 7.10 -6.28
C GLU A 17 10.09 5.59 -6.56
N GLU A 18 10.10 4.76 -5.52
CA GLU A 18 10.15 3.31 -5.58
C GLU A 18 9.34 2.70 -4.44
N GLU A 19 8.84 1.49 -4.61
CA GLU A 19 8.13 0.74 -3.56
C GLU A 19 8.33 -0.77 -3.77
N VAL A 20 8.34 -1.53 -2.68
CA VAL A 20 8.52 -3.00 -2.68
C VAL A 20 7.17 -3.69 -2.70
N TYR A 21 7.01 -4.73 -3.53
CA TYR A 21 5.85 -5.62 -3.52
C TYR A 21 6.24 -7.01 -3.04
N ASP A 22 5.31 -7.64 -2.33
CA ASP A 22 5.45 -8.99 -1.77
C ASP A 22 4.69 -10.04 -2.57
N SER A 23 3.82 -9.61 -3.49
CA SER A 23 3.04 -10.44 -4.40
C SER A 23 2.79 -9.79 -5.77
N ASP A 24 2.39 -10.58 -6.76
CA ASP A 24 1.97 -10.04 -8.07
C ASP A 24 0.69 -9.20 -7.95
N LEU A 25 -0.22 -9.53 -7.05
CA LEU A 25 -1.45 -8.77 -6.82
C LEU A 25 -1.12 -7.35 -6.34
N GLU A 26 -0.24 -7.23 -5.35
CA GLU A 26 0.26 -5.93 -4.90
C GLU A 26 0.94 -5.18 -6.05
N LYS A 27 1.79 -5.85 -6.82
CA LYS A 27 2.46 -5.24 -7.97
C LYS A 27 1.45 -4.67 -8.98
N TYR A 28 0.41 -5.42 -9.33
CA TYR A 28 -0.62 -4.94 -10.26
C TYR A 28 -1.36 -3.75 -9.67
N TYR A 29 -1.71 -3.82 -8.39
CA TYR A 29 -2.40 -2.73 -7.72
C TYR A 29 -1.56 -1.45 -7.67
N MET A 30 -0.26 -1.55 -7.39
CA MET A 30 0.66 -0.42 -7.46
C MET A 30 0.67 0.24 -8.84
N VAL A 31 0.67 -0.55 -9.92
CA VAL A 31 0.60 -0.04 -11.30
C VAL A 31 -0.73 0.68 -11.56
N GLU A 32 -1.85 0.14 -11.05
CA GLU A 32 -3.15 0.79 -11.15
C GLU A 32 -3.18 2.13 -10.40
N LEU A 33 -2.68 2.17 -9.16
CA LEU A 33 -2.62 3.39 -8.36
C LEU A 33 -1.77 4.48 -9.05
N GLU A 34 -0.66 4.06 -9.65
CA GLU A 34 0.25 4.94 -10.39
C GLU A 34 -0.37 5.52 -11.66
N GLY A 35 -1.32 4.81 -12.29
CA GLY A 35 -2.02 5.25 -13.50
C GLY A 35 -3.34 6.00 -13.29
N MET A 36 -4.03 5.77 -12.16
CA MET A 36 -5.41 6.25 -11.94
C MET A 36 -5.53 7.77 -11.70
N PRO A 37 -6.22 8.55 -12.55
CA PRO A 37 -6.23 10.02 -12.45
C PRO A 37 -6.76 10.61 -11.13
N GLY A 38 -7.61 9.88 -10.40
CA GLY A 38 -8.20 10.31 -9.13
C GLY A 38 -7.25 10.22 -7.93
N ILE A 39 -6.06 9.65 -8.10
CA ILE A 39 -5.10 9.44 -7.02
C ILE A 39 -4.06 10.55 -7.04
N LYS A 40 -3.91 11.20 -5.88
CA LYS A 40 -2.91 12.23 -5.64
C LYS A 40 -1.58 11.62 -5.22
N SER A 41 -1.60 10.71 -4.25
CA SER A 41 -0.42 9.97 -3.80
C SER A 41 -0.81 8.64 -3.18
N TRP A 42 0.15 7.72 -3.12
CA TRP A 42 -0.02 6.45 -2.43
C TRP A 42 1.33 5.93 -1.91
N THR A 43 1.31 5.12 -0.86
CA THR A 43 2.54 4.49 -0.36
C THR A 43 2.24 3.24 0.44
N LYS A 44 3.17 2.29 0.41
CA LYS A 44 3.20 1.17 1.36
C LYS A 44 3.95 1.51 2.65
N ARG A 45 4.77 2.56 2.62
CA ARG A 45 5.63 3.01 3.74
C ARG A 45 4.94 4.04 4.63
N HIS A 46 3.67 3.79 4.98
CA HIS A 46 2.84 4.73 5.74
C HIS A 46 2.99 4.65 7.27
N ASN A 47 3.67 3.62 7.81
CA ASN A 47 3.86 3.40 9.26
C ASN A 47 2.57 3.26 10.09
N ILE A 48 1.42 3.07 9.46
CA ILE A 48 0.13 2.86 10.15
C ILE A 48 0.13 1.47 10.77
N LYS A 49 -0.23 1.42 12.05
CA LYS A 49 -0.43 0.19 12.82
C LYS A 49 -1.76 0.30 13.54
N ILE A 50 -2.68 -0.60 13.24
CA ILE A 50 -4.01 -0.62 13.84
C ILE A 50 -3.99 -1.65 14.99
N PRO A 51 -3.95 -1.21 16.26
CA PRO A 51 -3.91 -2.12 17.38
C PRO A 51 -5.26 -2.81 17.56
N TYR A 52 -5.22 -4.11 17.82
CA TYR A 52 -6.41 -4.89 18.19
C TYR A 52 -6.09 -5.88 19.31
N ARG A 53 -7.12 -6.40 19.96
CA ARG A 53 -7.00 -7.49 20.92
C ARG A 53 -7.64 -8.73 20.36
N PHE A 54 -6.93 -9.84 20.44
CA PHE A 54 -7.46 -11.15 20.12
C PHE A 54 -7.09 -12.11 21.24
N LEU A 55 -8.12 -12.70 21.88
CA LEU A 55 -7.95 -13.62 23.02
C LEU A 55 -7.00 -13.05 24.10
N PHE A 56 -7.24 -11.81 24.52
CA PHE A 56 -6.44 -11.07 25.51
C PHE A 56 -4.99 -10.72 25.09
N VAL A 57 -4.53 -11.13 23.91
CA VAL A 57 -3.23 -10.74 23.36
C VAL A 57 -3.37 -9.48 22.51
N LYS A 58 -2.53 -8.47 22.78
CA LYS A 58 -2.42 -7.27 21.93
C LYS A 58 -1.69 -7.64 20.64
N ARG A 59 -2.26 -7.25 19.50
CA ARG A 59 -1.67 -7.42 18.16
C ARG A 59 -1.81 -6.12 17.39
N ASN A 60 -1.08 -6.03 16.28
CA ASN A 60 -1.20 -4.93 15.33
C ASN A 60 -1.53 -5.50 13.95
N TYR A 61 -2.49 -4.89 13.29
CA TYR A 61 -2.71 -5.06 11.86
C TYR A 61 -1.96 -3.94 11.12
N ILE A 62 -1.24 -4.32 10.06
CA ILE A 62 -0.49 -3.41 9.20
C ILE A 62 -1.13 -3.56 7.83
N PRO A 63 -1.90 -2.55 7.37
CA PRO A 63 -2.47 -2.59 6.03
C PRO A 63 -1.37 -2.40 4.97
N ASP A 64 -1.68 -2.76 3.73
CA ASP A 64 -0.71 -2.72 2.64
C ASP A 64 -0.46 -1.31 2.10
N PHE A 65 -1.51 -0.50 1.91
CA PHE A 65 -1.42 0.79 1.25
C PHE A 65 -2.14 1.90 2.03
N LEU A 66 -1.57 3.10 1.98
CA LEU A 66 -2.25 4.36 2.23
C LEU A 66 -2.41 5.09 0.90
N VAL A 67 -3.64 5.46 0.55
CA VAL A 67 -3.99 6.16 -0.69
C VAL A 67 -4.60 7.52 -0.33
N GLU A 68 -4.13 8.57 -0.99
CA GLU A 68 -4.69 9.93 -0.91
C GLU A 68 -5.29 10.30 -2.27
N PHE A 69 -6.56 10.67 -2.28
CA PHE A 69 -7.27 11.09 -3.47
C PHE A 69 -7.11 12.58 -3.73
N VAL A 70 -7.40 13.01 -4.95
CA VAL A 70 -7.32 14.43 -5.36
C VAL A 70 -8.27 15.35 -4.59
N ASP A 71 -9.36 14.81 -4.05
CA ASP A 71 -10.31 15.54 -3.19
C ASP A 71 -9.84 15.68 -1.73
N GLY A 72 -8.67 15.10 -1.40
CA GLY A 72 -8.06 15.13 -0.07
C GLY A 72 -8.51 14.00 0.87
N SER A 73 -9.45 13.15 0.45
CA SER A 73 -9.80 11.95 1.21
C SER A 73 -8.65 10.94 1.23
N LYS A 74 -8.60 10.12 2.29
CA LYS A 74 -7.56 9.11 2.49
C LYS A 74 -8.17 7.77 2.84
N GLU A 75 -7.70 6.73 2.17
CA GLU A 75 -8.15 5.36 2.38
C GLU A 75 -6.96 4.44 2.66
N ILE A 76 -7.26 3.38 3.41
CA ILE A 76 -6.33 2.30 3.71
C ILE A 76 -6.80 1.10 2.91
N HIS A 77 -5.94 0.56 2.05
CA HIS A 77 -6.28 -0.59 1.22
C HIS A 77 -5.45 -1.81 1.62
N GLU A 78 -6.11 -2.97 1.61
CA GLU A 78 -5.51 -4.28 1.78
C GLU A 78 -5.71 -5.07 0.48
N THR A 79 -4.65 -5.74 0.03
CA THR A 79 -4.70 -6.67 -1.11
C THR A 79 -4.73 -8.11 -0.61
N LYS A 80 -5.68 -8.91 -1.12
CA LYS A 80 -5.91 -10.31 -0.70
C LYS A 80 -6.24 -11.19 -1.88
#